data_AF-A0A2T2U550-F1
#
_entry.id   AF-A0A2T2U550-F1
#
_cell.length_a   1.000
_cell.length_b   1.000
_cell.length_c   1.000
_cell.angle_alpha   90.00
_cell.angle_beta   90.00
_cell.angle_gamma   90.00
#
_symmetry.space_group_name_H-M   'P 1'
#
loop_
_entity.id
_entity.type
_entity.pdbx_description
1 polymer ?
#
loop_
_entity_poly.entity_id
_entity_poly.type
_entity_poly.pdbx_seq_one_letter_code
_entity_poly.pdbx_strand_id
1 'polypeptide(L)'
;MLQTHRSVLYAALAGLLILSGCRTYGGYDTKPKTYAAMQTAVHSFEADLKRTKADLQRLEQAATEADTLQSLAEEFQSLVDEHNSLLETQRHRVERLGPDATYRNLHRAYGATVTEQRLMRQKYQRVIRTVHATVQDTVVHEASPETDRQYTIRPIGFPNSEDGKPLSMQEALRGL
;
A
#
# COMPACT_ATOMS: atom_id res chain seq x y z
N MET A 1 -39.92 33.29 38.58
CA MET A 1 -39.31 33.88 37.37
C MET A 1 -37.84 33.49 37.10
N LEU A 2 -37.12 32.81 38.01
CA LEU A 2 -35.73 32.35 37.74
C LEU A 2 -35.62 31.08 36.86
N GLN A 3 -36.70 30.29 36.74
CA GLN A 3 -36.69 28.99 36.06
C GLN A 3 -36.70 29.11 34.53
N THR A 4 -37.38 30.12 34.00
CA THR A 4 -37.46 30.43 32.57
C THR A 4 -36.14 30.93 31.99
N HIS A 5 -35.31 31.62 32.77
CA HIS A 5 -33.99 32.04 32.31
C HIS A 5 -33.00 30.88 32.19
N ARG A 6 -33.13 29.85 33.04
CA ARG A 6 -32.30 28.63 32.96
C ARG A 6 -32.66 27.78 31.75
N SER A 7 -33.94 27.59 31.44
CA SER A 7 -34.36 26.80 30.27
C SER A 7 -33.96 27.44 28.95
N VAL A 8 -34.00 28.78 28.85
CA VAL A 8 -33.51 29.52 27.67
C VAL A 8 -31.99 29.37 27.52
N LEU A 9 -31.23 29.43 28.62
CA LEU A 9 -29.78 29.18 28.61
C LEU A 9 -29.45 27.76 28.16
N TYR A 10 -30.15 26.74 28.66
CA TYR A 10 -29.93 25.36 28.22
C TYR A 10 -30.30 25.13 26.76
N ALA A 11 -31.37 25.74 26.26
CA ALA A 11 -31.76 25.68 24.86
C ALA A 11 -30.73 26.38 23.96
N ALA A 12 -30.20 27.53 24.37
CA ALA A 12 -29.14 28.24 23.66
C ALA A 12 -27.83 27.42 23.64
N LEU A 13 -27.47 26.79 24.75
CA LEU A 13 -26.25 25.97 24.87
C LEU A 13 -26.38 24.66 24.09
N ALA A 14 -27.55 24.03 24.08
CA ALA A 14 -27.87 22.89 23.22
C ALA A 14 -27.85 23.28 21.73
N GLY A 15 -28.41 24.45 21.37
CA GLY A 15 -28.32 24.99 20.02
C GLY A 15 -26.88 25.24 19.57
N LEU A 16 -26.05 25.81 20.46
CA LEU A 16 -24.63 26.03 20.21
C LEU A 16 -23.86 24.70 20.10
N LEU A 17 -24.20 23.68 20.89
CA LEU A 17 -23.61 22.33 20.79
C LEU A 17 -24.06 21.56 19.55
N ILE A 18 -25.28 21.76 19.06
CA ILE A 18 -25.75 21.16 17.80
C ILE A 18 -25.10 21.88 16.60
N LEU A 19 -24.96 23.21 16.66
CA LEU A 19 -24.31 24.03 15.62
C LEU A 19 -22.78 23.82 15.58
N SER A 20 -22.14 23.63 16.74
CA SER A 20 -20.70 23.34 16.84
C SER A 20 -20.36 21.85 16.73
N GLY A 21 -21.34 20.97 16.92
CA GLY A 21 -21.25 19.52 16.80
C GLY A 21 -21.26 19.00 15.37
N CYS A 22 -21.71 19.82 14.41
CA CYS A 22 -21.43 19.64 12.98
C CYS A 22 -20.00 20.08 12.66
N ARG A 23 -19.03 19.50 13.36
CA ARG A 23 -17.61 19.62 13.04
C ARG A 23 -17.40 18.84 11.74
N THR A 24 -17.60 19.50 10.60
CA THR A 24 -17.29 18.96 9.29
C THR A 24 -15.77 18.76 9.23
N TYR A 25 -15.31 17.61 9.71
CA TYR A 25 -13.97 17.12 9.40
C TYR A 25 -13.94 16.99 7.89
N GLY A 26 -13.27 17.96 7.26
CA GLY A 26 -13.29 18.16 5.82
C GLY A 26 -14.09 19.42 5.44
N GLY A 27 -13.38 20.52 5.18
CA GLY A 27 -13.98 21.76 4.66
C GLY A 27 -14.63 21.61 3.29
N TYR A 28 -15.11 22.73 2.74
CA TYR A 28 -15.60 22.84 1.36
C TYR A 28 -14.55 22.21 0.41
N ASP A 29 -14.97 21.30 -0.46
CA ASP A 29 -14.16 20.51 -1.42
C ASP A 29 -13.41 19.27 -0.91
N THR A 30 -13.43 18.94 0.38
CA THR A 30 -12.67 17.77 0.85
C THR A 30 -13.25 16.43 0.41
N LYS A 31 -14.58 16.31 0.29
CA LYS A 31 -15.24 15.11 -0.25
C LYS A 31 -14.87 14.83 -1.71
N PRO A 32 -15.09 15.76 -2.68
CA PRO A 32 -14.75 15.50 -4.07
C PRO A 32 -13.26 15.25 -4.27
N LYS A 33 -12.38 15.96 -3.54
CA LYS A 33 -10.93 15.69 -3.56
C LYS A 33 -10.58 14.29 -3.05
N THR A 34 -11.20 13.85 -1.96
CA THR A 34 -10.94 12.52 -1.39
C THR A 34 -11.48 11.41 -2.29
N TYR A 35 -12.64 11.60 -2.90
CA TYR A 35 -13.18 10.65 -3.88
C TYR A 35 -12.28 10.54 -5.12
N ALA A 36 -11.83 11.67 -5.68
CA ALA A 36 -10.86 11.67 -6.79
C ALA A 36 -9.55 10.98 -6.40
N ALA A 37 -9.01 11.25 -5.20
CA ALA A 37 -7.81 10.58 -4.70
C ALA A 37 -8.00 9.06 -4.55
N MET A 38 -9.19 8.61 -4.14
CA MET A 38 -9.54 7.19 -4.07
C MET A 38 -9.57 6.55 -5.46
N GLN A 39 -10.16 7.21 -6.46
CA GLN A 39 -10.13 6.74 -7.85
C GLN A 39 -8.70 6.65 -8.39
N THR A 40 -7.87 7.67 -8.13
CA THR A 40 -6.46 7.66 -8.51
C THR A 40 -5.69 6.53 -7.84
N ALA A 41 -5.95 6.25 -6.55
CA ALA A 41 -5.33 5.14 -5.85
C ALA A 41 -5.67 3.79 -6.49
N VAL A 42 -6.94 3.54 -6.81
CA VAL A 42 -7.36 2.31 -7.52
C VAL A 42 -6.70 2.20 -8.89
N HIS A 43 -6.64 3.29 -9.65
CA HIS A 43 -5.97 3.30 -10.95
C HIS A 43 -4.47 3.01 -10.83
N SER A 44 -3.80 3.56 -9.80
CA SER A 44 -2.39 3.26 -9.54
C SER A 44 -2.17 1.80 -9.13
N PHE A 45 -3.12 1.20 -8.40
CA PHE A 45 -3.06 -0.19 -7.99
C PHE A 45 -3.19 -1.12 -9.20
N GLU A 46 -4.08 -0.80 -10.14
CA GLU A 46 -4.17 -1.47 -11.43
C GLU A 46 -2.88 -1.36 -12.27
N ALA A 47 -2.27 -0.17 -12.31
CA ALA A 47 -0.99 0.00 -12.99
C ALA A 47 0.13 -0.85 -12.36
N ASP A 48 0.17 -0.93 -11.03
CA ASP A 48 1.08 -1.79 -10.29
C ASP A 48 0.83 -3.28 -10.64
N LEU A 49 -0.44 -3.72 -10.77
CA LEU A 49 -0.78 -5.09 -11.20
C LEU A 49 -0.24 -5.39 -12.59
N LYS A 50 -0.40 -4.47 -13.55
CA LYS A 50 0.11 -4.63 -14.92
C LYS A 50 1.63 -4.79 -14.93
N ARG A 51 2.35 -3.96 -14.16
CA ARG A 51 3.81 -4.08 -14.03
C ARG A 51 4.18 -5.45 -13.43
N THR A 52 3.47 -5.87 -12.40
CA THR A 52 3.78 -7.11 -11.68
C THR A 52 3.51 -8.36 -12.52
N LYS A 53 2.47 -8.35 -13.36
CA LYS A 53 2.25 -9.42 -14.36
C LYS A 53 3.41 -9.54 -15.35
N ALA A 54 4.00 -8.41 -15.77
CA ALA A 54 5.19 -8.45 -16.61
C ALA A 54 6.42 -8.99 -15.86
N ASP A 55 6.54 -8.75 -14.56
CA ASP A 55 7.59 -9.33 -13.73
C ASP A 55 7.41 -10.84 -13.56
N LEU A 56 6.17 -11.31 -13.37
CA LEU A 56 5.85 -12.74 -13.35
C LEU A 56 6.27 -13.42 -14.66
N GLN A 57 5.92 -12.86 -15.82
CA GLN A 57 6.30 -13.43 -17.11
C GLN A 57 7.82 -13.60 -17.27
N ARG A 58 8.61 -12.66 -16.73
CA ARG A 58 10.07 -12.78 -16.73
C ARG A 58 10.55 -13.90 -15.82
N LEU A 59 9.96 -14.02 -14.64
CA LEU A 59 10.30 -15.07 -13.68
C LEU A 59 9.90 -16.45 -14.21
N GLU A 60 8.73 -16.60 -14.82
CA GLU A 60 8.29 -17.83 -15.47
C GLU A 60 9.24 -18.23 -16.60
N GLN A 61 9.64 -17.27 -17.45
CA GLN A 61 10.64 -17.53 -18.50
C GLN A 61 11.96 -18.02 -17.91
N ALA A 62 12.49 -17.37 -16.86
CA ALA A 62 13.71 -17.82 -16.20
C ALA A 62 13.55 -19.20 -15.53
N ALA A 63 12.37 -19.48 -14.96
CA ALA A 63 12.07 -20.77 -14.35
C ALA A 63 12.01 -21.92 -15.36
N THR A 64 11.78 -21.66 -16.65
CA THR A 64 11.92 -22.71 -17.69
C THR A 64 13.37 -23.16 -17.90
N GLU A 65 14.34 -22.33 -17.52
CA GLU A 65 15.77 -22.61 -17.66
C GLU A 65 16.40 -23.10 -16.35
N ALA A 66 15.76 -22.82 -15.21
CA ALA A 66 16.26 -23.17 -13.88
C ALA A 66 15.13 -23.67 -12.95
N ASP A 67 15.13 -24.97 -12.69
CA ASP A 67 14.13 -25.65 -11.83
C ASP A 67 14.03 -25.05 -10.42
N THR A 68 15.10 -24.42 -9.91
CA THR A 68 15.13 -23.79 -8.58
C THR A 68 14.19 -22.58 -8.46
N LEU A 69 13.84 -21.93 -9.58
CA LEU A 69 12.96 -20.76 -9.60
C LEU A 69 11.48 -21.10 -9.74
N GLN A 70 11.13 -22.35 -10.04
CA GLN A 70 9.75 -22.73 -10.33
C GLN A 70 8.80 -22.50 -9.15
N SER A 71 9.21 -22.88 -7.94
CA SER A 71 8.43 -22.62 -6.72
C SER A 71 8.22 -21.12 -6.44
N LEU A 72 9.22 -20.29 -6.76
CA LEU A 72 9.12 -18.84 -6.61
C LEU A 72 8.18 -18.22 -7.64
N ALA A 73 8.13 -18.77 -8.87
CA ALA A 73 7.16 -18.36 -9.88
C ALA A 73 5.72 -18.65 -9.43
N GLU A 74 5.47 -19.83 -8.86
CA GLU A 74 4.17 -20.22 -8.31
C GLU A 74 3.76 -19.31 -7.14
N GLU A 75 4.67 -19.02 -6.20
CA GLU A 75 4.42 -18.07 -5.10
C GLU A 75 4.10 -16.68 -5.64
N PHE A 76 4.86 -16.21 -6.64
CA PHE A 76 4.65 -14.89 -7.24
C PHE A 76 3.31 -14.81 -7.99
N GLN A 77 2.91 -15.87 -8.69
CA GLN A 77 1.59 -15.99 -9.32
C GLN A 77 0.47 -15.91 -8.27
N SER A 78 0.58 -16.61 -7.13
CA SER A 78 -0.41 -16.49 -6.05
C SER A 78 -0.55 -15.05 -5.53
N LEU A 79 0.55 -14.28 -5.49
CA LEU A 79 0.50 -12.86 -5.13
C LEU A 79 -0.16 -11.99 -6.21
N VAL A 80 0.01 -12.32 -7.50
CA VAL A 80 -0.71 -11.67 -8.60
C VAL A 80 -2.21 -11.91 -8.50
N ASP A 81 -2.63 -13.13 -8.15
CA ASP A 81 -4.05 -13.46 -7.96
C ASP A 81 -4.64 -12.74 -6.75
N GLU A 82 -3.91 -12.68 -5.64
CA GLU A 82 -4.31 -11.91 -4.45
C GLU A 82 -4.49 -10.42 -4.80
N HIS A 83 -3.53 -9.82 -5.51
CA HIS A 83 -3.61 -8.44 -5.96
C HIS A 83 -4.84 -8.19 -6.85
N ASN A 84 -5.11 -9.09 -7.80
CA ASN A 84 -6.28 -8.97 -8.66
C ASN A 84 -7.58 -9.01 -7.83
N SER A 85 -7.69 -9.91 -6.87
CA SER A 85 -8.85 -9.99 -5.96
C SER A 85 -9.03 -8.72 -5.12
N LEU A 86 -7.94 -8.17 -4.59
CA LEU A 86 -7.96 -6.91 -3.84
C LEU A 86 -8.36 -5.75 -4.76
N LEU A 87 -7.85 -5.69 -5.99
CA LEU A 87 -8.20 -4.65 -6.95
C LEU A 87 -9.70 -4.64 -7.24
N GLU A 88 -10.30 -5.80 -7.48
CA GLU A 88 -11.77 -5.93 -7.66
C GLU A 88 -12.52 -5.46 -6.41
N THR A 89 -12.04 -5.83 -5.22
CA THR A 89 -12.63 -5.34 -3.96
C THR A 89 -12.58 -3.82 -3.86
N GLN A 90 -11.49 -3.18 -4.29
CA GLN A 90 -11.38 -1.73 -4.28
C GLN A 90 -12.24 -1.05 -5.35
N ARG A 91 -12.35 -1.63 -6.55
CA ARG A 91 -13.26 -1.16 -7.62
C ARG A 91 -14.70 -1.12 -7.13
N HIS A 92 -15.19 -2.23 -6.58
CA HIS A 92 -16.52 -2.29 -5.99
C HIS A 92 -16.71 -1.33 -4.82
N ARG A 93 -15.66 -1.07 -4.03
CA ARG A 93 -15.72 -0.11 -2.93
C ARG A 93 -15.88 1.33 -3.44
N VAL A 94 -15.16 1.72 -4.50
CA VAL A 94 -15.32 3.03 -5.15
C VAL A 94 -16.75 3.18 -5.68
N GLU A 95 -17.22 2.20 -6.44
CA GLU A 95 -18.57 2.19 -7.04
C GLU A 95 -19.67 2.34 -5.98
N ARG A 96 -19.58 1.55 -4.90
CA ARG A 96 -20.59 1.55 -3.83
C ARG A 96 -20.62 2.85 -3.03
N LEU A 97 -19.46 3.46 -2.77
CA LEU A 97 -19.41 4.72 -2.01
C LEU A 97 -19.93 5.89 -2.85
N GLY A 98 -19.55 5.95 -4.12
CA GLY A 98 -19.88 7.07 -5.00
C GLY A 98 -19.34 8.43 -4.50
N PRO A 99 -19.58 9.50 -5.27
CA PRO A 99 -19.08 10.84 -4.95
C PRO A 99 -19.77 11.48 -3.73
N ASP A 100 -20.99 11.04 -3.41
CA ASP A 100 -21.82 11.63 -2.36
C ASP A 100 -21.59 11.03 -0.96
N ALA A 101 -20.71 10.02 -0.85
CA ALA A 101 -20.36 9.41 0.43
C ALA A 101 -19.82 10.44 1.44
N THR A 102 -20.00 10.12 2.73
CA THR A 102 -19.45 10.96 3.80
C THR A 102 -17.92 11.00 3.71
N TYR A 103 -17.31 12.16 4.01
CA TYR A 103 -15.85 12.34 4.01
C TYR A 103 -15.14 11.24 4.81
N ARG A 104 -15.67 10.88 5.98
CA ARG A 104 -15.09 9.87 6.85
C ARG A 104 -15.06 8.48 6.21
N ASN A 105 -16.09 8.13 5.42
CA ASN A 105 -16.12 6.86 4.70
C ASN A 105 -15.14 6.87 3.52
N LEU A 106 -15.12 7.96 2.75
CA LEU A 106 -14.16 8.15 1.65
C LEU A 106 -12.72 8.07 2.15
N HIS A 107 -12.39 8.79 3.23
CA HIS A 107 -11.05 8.84 3.78
C HIS A 107 -10.58 7.50 4.34
N ARG A 108 -11.46 6.76 5.04
CA ARG A 108 -11.16 5.39 5.50
C ARG A 108 -10.93 4.44 4.33
N ALA A 109 -11.79 4.51 3.33
CA ALA A 109 -11.68 3.65 2.16
C ALA A 109 -10.38 3.92 1.39
N TYR A 110 -10.05 5.19 1.16
CA TYR A 110 -8.78 5.62 0.59
C TYR A 110 -7.59 5.10 1.40
N GLY A 111 -7.59 5.28 2.72
CA GLY A 111 -6.51 4.81 3.59
C GLY A 111 -6.33 3.29 3.55
N ALA A 112 -7.42 2.54 3.47
CA ALA A 112 -7.38 1.09 3.29
C ALA A 112 -6.77 0.69 1.94
N THR A 113 -7.18 1.33 0.83
CA THR A 113 -6.60 1.07 -0.51
C THR A 113 -5.08 1.32 -0.52
N VAL A 114 -4.62 2.45 0.03
CA VAL A 114 -3.19 2.78 0.11
C VAL A 114 -2.42 1.77 0.97
N THR A 115 -3.02 1.33 2.07
CA THR A 115 -2.42 0.34 2.96
C THR A 115 -2.28 -1.02 2.25
N GLU A 116 -3.33 -1.49 1.59
CA GLU A 116 -3.32 -2.74 0.82
C GLU A 116 -2.28 -2.69 -0.31
N GLN A 117 -2.21 -1.58 -1.07
CA GLN A 117 -1.19 -1.39 -2.10
C GLN A 117 0.23 -1.45 -1.54
N ARG A 118 0.47 -0.82 -0.38
CA ARG A 118 1.78 -0.89 0.30
C ARG A 118 2.12 -2.31 0.71
N LEU A 119 1.17 -3.05 1.28
CA LEU A 119 1.37 -4.43 1.71
C LEU A 119 1.70 -5.33 0.52
N MET A 120 0.96 -5.21 -0.60
CA MET A 120 1.25 -5.97 -1.81
C MET A 120 2.65 -5.68 -2.35
N ARG A 121 3.04 -4.40 -2.40
CA ARG A 121 4.40 -4.02 -2.82
C ARG A 121 5.48 -4.67 -1.94
N GLN A 122 5.26 -4.74 -0.63
CA GLN A 122 6.19 -5.41 0.29
C GLN A 122 6.27 -6.92 0.03
N LYS A 123 5.13 -7.59 -0.23
CA LYS A 123 5.10 -9.01 -0.57
C LYS A 123 5.90 -9.30 -1.85
N TYR A 124 5.66 -8.54 -2.92
CA TYR A 124 6.42 -8.71 -4.16
C TYR A 124 7.92 -8.47 -3.96
N GLN A 125 8.29 -7.42 -3.23
CA GLN A 125 9.70 -7.13 -2.95
C GLN A 125 10.38 -8.24 -2.14
N ARG A 126 9.66 -8.92 -1.25
CA ARG A 126 10.20 -10.08 -0.54
C ARG A 126 10.54 -11.20 -1.52
N VAL A 127 9.61 -11.58 -2.41
CA VAL A 127 9.86 -12.65 -3.39
C VAL A 127 10.98 -12.28 -4.35
N ILE A 128 11.02 -11.04 -4.84
CA ILE A 128 12.09 -10.56 -5.73
C ILE A 128 13.48 -10.67 -5.06
N ARG A 129 13.58 -10.35 -3.76
CA ARG A 129 14.83 -10.54 -3.01
C ARG A 129 15.20 -12.02 -2.85
N THR A 130 14.22 -12.89 -2.65
CA THR A 130 14.46 -14.35 -2.60
C THR A 130 14.93 -14.88 -3.96
N VAL A 131 14.34 -14.41 -5.07
CA VAL A 131 14.80 -14.72 -6.43
C VAL A 131 16.25 -14.29 -6.59
N HIS A 132 16.59 -13.06 -6.22
CA HIS A 132 17.96 -12.55 -6.30
C HIS A 132 18.95 -13.39 -5.48
N ALA A 133 18.61 -13.74 -4.24
CA ALA A 133 19.44 -14.60 -3.40
C ALA A 133 19.62 -16.00 -4.03
N THR A 134 18.55 -16.59 -4.57
CA THR A 134 18.60 -17.89 -5.24
C THR A 134 19.50 -17.86 -6.46
N VAL A 135 19.42 -16.80 -7.27
CA VAL A 135 20.30 -16.62 -8.44
C VAL A 135 21.74 -16.38 -8.00
N GLN A 136 21.98 -15.54 -6.99
CA GLN A 136 23.33 -15.30 -6.48
C GLN A 136 23.97 -16.56 -5.89
N ASP A 137 23.25 -17.39 -5.14
CA ASP A 137 23.76 -18.64 -4.60
C ASP A 137 24.11 -19.65 -5.70
N THR A 138 23.43 -19.60 -6.85
CA THR A 138 23.81 -20.42 -8.02
C THR A 138 25.04 -19.91 -8.75
N VAL A 139 25.36 -18.62 -8.62
CA VAL A 139 26.62 -18.05 -9.10
C VAL A 139 27.67 -18.31 -8.02
N VAL A 140 28.68 -19.13 -8.29
CA VAL A 140 29.73 -19.42 -7.30
C VAL A 140 30.45 -18.12 -6.92
N HIS A 141 30.08 -17.53 -5.77
CA HIS A 141 30.69 -16.31 -5.27
C HIS A 141 31.95 -16.66 -4.47
N GLU A 142 33.08 -16.06 -4.86
CA GLU A 142 34.30 -16.05 -4.07
C GLU A 142 34.03 -15.25 -2.79
N ALA A 143 34.38 -15.82 -1.62
CA ALA A 143 33.98 -15.31 -0.32
C ALA A 143 34.42 -13.84 -0.12
N SER A 144 33.46 -12.91 -0.04
CA SER A 144 33.74 -11.54 0.38
C SER A 144 34.03 -11.49 1.87
N PRO A 145 35.05 -10.73 2.32
CA PRO A 145 35.40 -10.62 3.72
C PRO A 145 34.25 -10.01 4.52
N GLU A 146 33.90 -10.71 5.60
CA GLU A 146 32.85 -10.38 6.56
C GLU A 146 33.09 -8.97 7.13
N THR A 147 32.26 -8.00 6.73
CA THR A 147 32.30 -6.65 7.26
C THR A 147 31.47 -6.60 8.54
N ASP A 148 32.22 -6.47 9.63
CA ASP A 148 31.87 -6.17 11.01
C ASP A 148 30.43 -5.65 11.24
N ARG A 149 29.57 -6.48 11.85
CA ARG A 149 28.20 -6.10 12.22
C ARG A 149 28.22 -5.26 13.50
N GLN A 150 28.33 -3.94 13.34
CA GLN A 150 28.20 -3.00 14.46
C GLN A 150 26.74 -2.82 14.88
N TYR A 151 26.50 -3.00 16.18
CA TYR A 151 25.29 -2.63 16.92
C TYR A 151 25.02 -1.12 16.81
N THR A 152 24.45 -0.67 15.69
CA THR A 152 24.03 0.72 15.54
C THR A 152 22.54 0.82 15.82
N ILE A 153 22.19 1.28 17.02
CA ILE A 153 20.85 1.79 17.31
C ILE A 153 20.60 2.94 16.33
N ARG A 154 19.77 2.73 15.31
CA ARG A 154 19.46 3.76 14.31
C ARG A 154 18.63 4.87 14.96
N PRO A 155 19.08 6.14 14.93
CA PRO A 155 18.27 7.25 15.41
C PRO A 155 17.03 7.45 14.52
N ILE A 156 15.92 7.87 15.12
CA ILE A 156 14.69 8.19 14.42
C ILE A 156 14.98 9.32 13.40
N GLY A 157 14.72 9.06 12.11
CA GLY A 157 14.91 10.03 11.02
C GLY A 157 16.16 9.85 10.18
N PHE A 158 17.01 8.84 10.45
CA PHE A 158 18.06 8.46 9.51
C PHE A 158 17.47 7.70 8.31
N PRO A 159 17.81 8.07 7.07
CA PRO A 159 17.38 7.32 5.89
C PRO A 159 17.89 5.90 6.00
N ASN A 160 17.06 4.92 5.64
CA ASN A 160 17.53 3.56 5.62
C ASN A 160 18.55 3.43 4.48
N SER A 161 19.68 2.78 4.73
CA SER A 161 20.57 2.34 3.64
C SER A 161 19.87 1.39 2.65
N GLU A 162 18.71 0.84 3.03
CA GLU A 162 17.79 0.09 2.16
C GLU A 162 16.82 0.99 1.35
N ASP A 163 16.85 2.32 1.52
CA ASP A 163 16.07 3.28 0.71
C ASP A 163 16.69 3.47 -0.69
N GLY A 164 17.60 2.58 -1.09
CA GLY A 164 17.97 2.38 -2.49
C GLY A 164 16.74 2.04 -3.33
N LYS A 165 16.83 2.33 -4.63
CA LYS A 165 15.79 1.96 -5.60
C LYS A 165 15.40 0.48 -5.38
N PRO A 166 14.12 0.15 -5.19
CA PRO A 166 13.70 -1.22 -4.95
C PRO A 166 14.16 -2.12 -6.10
N LEU A 167 14.69 -3.29 -5.75
CA LEU A 167 15.18 -4.27 -6.71
C LEU A 167 14.05 -4.65 -7.67
N SER A 168 14.31 -4.55 -8.97
CA SER A 168 13.39 -5.03 -10.00
C SER A 168 13.60 -6.53 -10.26
N MET A 169 12.57 -7.21 -10.77
CA MET A 169 12.69 -8.62 -11.17
C MET A 169 13.82 -8.82 -12.19
N GLN A 170 14.04 -7.86 -13.09
CA GLN A 170 15.13 -7.94 -14.07
C GLN A 170 16.51 -7.85 -13.42
N GLU A 171 16.70 -6.96 -12.43
CA GLU A 171 17.95 -6.88 -11.67
C GLU A 171 18.15 -8.16 -10.83
N ALA A 172 17.09 -8.64 -10.18
CA ALA A 172 17.11 -9.89 -9.40
C ALA A 172 17.53 -11.12 -10.22
N LEU A 173 16.96 -11.30 -11.41
CA LEU A 173 17.30 -12.41 -12.31
C LEU A 173 18.71 -12.31 -12.90
N ARG A 174 19.32 -11.13 -12.89
CA ARG A 174 20.72 -10.93 -13.31
C ARG A 174 21.71 -11.08 -12.16
N GLY A 175 21.24 -11.20 -10.91
CA GLY A 175 22.08 -11.19 -9.72
C GLY A 175 22.78 -9.86 -9.44
N LEU A 176 22.20 -8.74 -9.93
CA LEU A 176 22.74 -7.37 -9.85
C LEU A 176 22.19 -6.56 -8.67
#